data_AF-A0A7K2AVW3-F1
#
_entry.id   AF-A0A7K2AVW3-F1
#
_cell.length_a   1.000
_cell.length_b   1.000
_cell.length_c   1.000
_cell.angle_alpha   90.00
_cell.angle_beta   90.00
_cell.angle_gamma   90.00
#
_symmetry.space_group_name_H-M   'P 1'
#
loop_
_entity.id
_entity.type
_entity.pdbx_description
1 polymer ?
#
loop_
_entity_poly.entity_id
_entity_poly.type
_entity_poly.pdbx_seq_one_letter_code
_entity_poly.pdbx_strand_id
1 'polypeptide(L)'
;MSSADVRRTRSGRVLTDEDLDALGAEVEEADYDVEVLKGRRRGRPAMGSGPADVVPVRLAPEMRAAIEARAAAEDTTTSEIIRQALRCFLEVA
;
A
#
# COMPACT_ATOMS: atom_id res chain seq x y z
N MET A 1 21.47 -19.10 19.97
CA MET A 1 21.00 -17.71 20.17
C MET A 1 20.36 -17.29 18.86
N SER A 2 19.02 -17.28 18.83
CA SER A 2 18.23 -17.14 17.60
C SER A 2 18.45 -15.75 16.98
N SER A 3 18.64 -15.72 15.67
CA SER A 3 18.78 -14.50 14.87
C SER A 3 17.63 -13.53 15.19
N ALA A 4 17.94 -12.34 15.71
CA ALA A 4 16.94 -11.30 15.95
C ALA A 4 16.39 -10.84 14.59
N ASP A 5 15.10 -11.02 14.38
CA ASP A 5 14.43 -10.52 13.18
C ASP A 5 14.50 -8.98 13.19
N VAL A 6 15.13 -8.41 12.15
CA VAL A 6 15.29 -6.96 12.04
C VAL A 6 13.94 -6.32 11.76
N ARG A 7 13.37 -5.63 12.75
CA ARG A 7 12.09 -4.93 12.63
C ARG A 7 12.27 -3.64 11.83
N ARG A 8 11.49 -3.45 10.76
CA ARG A 8 11.53 -2.25 9.91
C ARG A 8 10.16 -1.61 9.76
N THR A 9 10.14 -0.27 9.78
CA THR A 9 8.96 0.53 9.47
C THR A 9 8.74 0.64 7.96
N ARG A 10 7.55 1.09 7.54
CA ARG A 10 7.23 1.36 6.12
C ARG A 10 8.19 2.36 5.45
N SER A 11 8.77 3.28 6.21
CA SER A 11 9.76 4.25 5.71
C SER A 11 11.19 3.68 5.64
N GLY A 12 11.38 2.40 5.99
CA GLY A 12 12.68 1.74 5.96
C GLY A 12 13.53 1.92 7.22
N ARG A 13 13.07 2.71 8.20
CA ARG A 13 13.75 2.84 9.50
C ARG A 13 13.74 1.51 10.25
N VAL A 14 14.90 1.09 10.72
CA VAL A 14 15.08 -0.08 11.60
C VAL A 14 14.68 0.31 13.02
N LEU A 15 13.87 -0.53 13.67
CA LEU A 15 13.45 -0.40 15.07
C LEU A 15 14.43 -1.17 15.96
N THR A 16 15.00 -0.49 16.95
CA THR A 16 15.79 -1.12 18.02
C THR A 16 14.88 -1.65 19.13
N ASP A 17 15.43 -2.45 20.05
CA ASP A 17 14.66 -2.85 21.24
C ASP A 17 14.41 -1.64 22.16
N GLU A 18 15.34 -0.67 22.23
CA GLU A 18 15.13 0.60 22.94
C GLU A 18 13.94 1.42 22.38
N ASP A 19 13.76 1.42 21.05
CA ASP A 19 12.60 2.06 20.42
C ASP A 19 11.28 1.40 20.87
N LEU A 20 11.29 0.08 21.08
CA LEU A 20 10.11 -0.66 21.53
C LEU A 20 9.82 -0.42 23.01
N ASP A 21 10.84 -0.37 23.85
CA ASP A 21 10.70 -0.08 25.27
C ASP A 21 10.17 1.35 25.48
N ALA A 22 10.68 2.32 24.72
CA ALA A 22 10.19 3.69 24.73
C ALA A 22 8.72 3.79 24.31
N LEU A 23 8.31 3.06 23.26
CA LEU A 23 6.91 2.96 22.83
C LEU A 23 6.02 2.31 23.90
N GLY A 24 6.53 1.30 24.61
CA GLY A 24 5.83 0.66 25.72
C GLY A 24 5.56 1.63 26.86
N ALA A 25 6.59 2.34 27.32
CA ALA A 25 6.48 3.34 28.37
C ALA A 25 5.53 4.50 27.99
N GLU A 26 5.61 4.99 26.74
CA GLU A 26 4.71 6.03 26.24
C GLU A 26 3.24 5.58 26.36
N VAL A 27 2.94 4.33 26.02
CA VAL A 27 1.57 3.80 26.04
C VAL A 27 1.05 3.53 27.45
N GLU A 28 1.92 3.18 28.39
CA GLU A 28 1.54 3.01 29.78
C GLU A 28 1.24 4.34 30.48
N GLU A 29 1.94 5.41 30.09
CA GLU A 29 1.84 6.72 30.75
C GLU A 29 0.86 7.69 30.07
N ALA A 30 0.68 7.59 28.75
CA ALA A 30 -0.16 8.52 27.98
C ALA A 30 -1.62 8.07 27.89
N ASP A 31 -2.55 8.97 28.20
CA ASP A 31 -3.98 8.78 27.93
C ASP A 31 -4.29 9.18 26.48
N TYR A 32 -4.29 8.20 25.58
CA TYR A 32 -4.63 8.44 24.17
C TYR A 32 -6.14 8.53 23.97
N ASP A 33 -6.59 9.58 23.30
CA ASP A 33 -7.96 9.66 22.79
C ASP A 33 -8.21 8.59 21.72
N VAL A 34 -8.93 7.54 22.12
CA VAL A 34 -9.29 6.40 21.28
C VAL A 34 -10.12 6.83 20.06
N GLU A 35 -10.94 7.89 20.17
CA GLU A 35 -11.75 8.37 19.05
C GLU A 35 -10.90 9.08 18.00
N VAL A 36 -9.87 9.82 18.42
CA VAL A 36 -8.86 10.38 17.50
C VAL A 36 -8.06 9.27 16.81
N LEU A 37 -7.67 8.22 17.56
CA LEU A 37 -6.95 7.08 17.01
C LEU A 37 -7.78 6.28 15.99
N LYS A 38 -9.08 6.11 16.23
CA LYS A 38 -10.03 5.49 15.28
C LYS A 38 -10.29 6.36 14.05
N GLY A 39 -10.22 7.68 14.18
CA GLY A 39 -10.39 8.64 13.08
C GLY A 39 -9.30 8.54 11.99
N ARG A 40 -8.14 7.94 12.29
CA ARG A 40 -7.17 7.54 11.26
C ARG A 40 -7.81 6.43 10.43
N ARG A 41 -8.27 6.80 9.22
CA ARG A 41 -8.94 5.93 8.22
C ARG A 41 -8.37 4.50 8.23
N ARG A 42 -8.99 3.59 8.99
CA ARG A 42 -8.77 2.15 8.85
C ARG A 42 -9.60 1.67 7.67
N GLY A 43 -8.92 1.40 6.56
CA GLY A 43 -9.54 0.90 5.35
C GLY A 43 -8.54 0.86 4.19
N ARG A 44 -8.88 0.14 3.12
CA ARG A 44 -8.12 0.23 1.87
C ARG A 44 -8.16 1.70 1.41
N PRO A 45 -7.01 2.31 1.08
CA PRO A 45 -6.98 3.67 0.55
C PRO A 45 -7.97 3.83 -0.60
N ALA A 46 -8.75 4.91 -0.56
CA ALA A 46 -9.60 5.32 -1.67
C ALA A 46 -8.73 5.57 -2.93
N MET A 47 -9.30 5.31 -4.10
CA MET A 47 -8.71 5.69 -5.38
C MET A 47 -9.54 6.84 -5.95
N GLY A 48 -8.96 8.03 -6.06
CA GLY A 48 -9.70 9.23 -6.49
C GLY A 48 -10.73 9.69 -5.46
N SER A 49 -11.97 9.87 -5.88
CA SER A 49 -13.07 10.42 -5.06
C SER A 49 -13.74 9.41 -4.12
N GLY A 50 -13.40 8.12 -4.20
CA GLY A 50 -14.09 7.09 -3.40
C GLY A 50 -13.39 5.73 -3.35
N PRO A 51 -14.04 4.72 -2.75
CA PRO A 51 -13.57 3.34 -2.80
C PRO A 51 -13.41 2.85 -4.25
N ALA A 52 -12.36 2.06 -4.49
CA ALA A 52 -12.16 1.45 -5.80
C ALA A 52 -13.01 0.18 -5.95
N ASP A 53 -13.70 0.05 -7.09
CA ASP A 53 -14.41 -1.16 -7.47
C ASP A 53 -13.52 -2.10 -8.29
N VAL A 54 -13.65 -3.41 -8.06
CA VAL A 54 -12.91 -4.44 -8.80
C VAL A 54 -13.78 -4.99 -9.92
N VAL A 55 -13.40 -4.71 -11.17
CA VAL A 55 -14.07 -5.22 -12.37
C VAL A 55 -13.26 -6.38 -12.97
N PRO A 56 -13.76 -7.63 -12.95
CA PRO A 56 -13.06 -8.76 -13.55
C PRO A 56 -13.18 -8.71 -15.08
N VAL A 57 -12.06 -8.76 -15.79
CA VAL A 57 -11.99 -8.74 -17.27
C VAL A 57 -11.22 -9.95 -17.78
N ARG A 58 -11.75 -10.61 -18.82
CA ARG A 58 -11.04 -11.69 -19.52
C ARG A 58 -10.08 -11.09 -20.54
N LEU A 59 -8.80 -11.43 -20.42
CA LEU A 59 -7.76 -11.00 -21.35
C LEU A 59 -7.23 -12.20 -22.11
N ALA A 60 -6.93 -12.00 -23.40
CA ALA A 60 -6.19 -13.00 -24.16
C ALA A 60 -4.79 -13.18 -23.54
N PRO A 61 -4.21 -14.40 -23.54
CA PRO A 61 -2.91 -14.67 -22.92
C PRO A 61 -1.79 -13.75 -23.42
N GLU A 62 -1.76 -13.48 -24.72
CA GLU A 62 -0.80 -12.59 -25.37
C GLU A 62 -0.93 -11.13 -24.89
N MET A 63 -2.15 -10.68 -24.64
CA MET A 63 -2.41 -9.34 -24.12
C MET A 63 -1.96 -9.22 -22.67
N ARG A 64 -2.22 -10.25 -21.86
CA ARG A 64 -1.75 -10.32 -20.48
C ARG A 64 -0.23 -10.27 -20.42
N ALA A 65 0.45 -11.03 -21.27
CA ALA A 65 1.92 -11.03 -21.35
C ALA A 65 2.48 -9.66 -21.77
N ALA A 66 1.85 -8.97 -22.73
CA ALA A 66 2.27 -7.63 -23.14
C ALA A 66 2.14 -6.61 -22.01
N ILE A 67 1.08 -6.69 -21.19
CA ILE A 67 0.89 -5.81 -20.04
C ILE A 67 1.95 -6.09 -18.96
N GLU A 68 2.24 -7.36 -18.67
CA GLU A 68 3.28 -7.75 -17.71
C GLU A 68 4.68 -7.27 -18.14
N ALA A 69 5.03 -7.44 -19.41
CA ALA A 69 6.29 -6.97 -19.97
C ALA A 69 6.45 -5.45 -19.84
N ARG A 70 5.36 -4.70 -20.11
CA ARG A 70 5.36 -3.25 -19.97
C ARG A 70 5.46 -2.79 -18.52
N ALA A 71 4.74 -3.45 -17.62
CA ALA A 71 4.81 -3.16 -16.19
C ALA A 71 6.23 -3.35 -15.64
N ALA A 72 6.92 -4.42 -16.07
CA ALA A 72 8.31 -4.67 -15.70
C ALA A 72 9.28 -3.62 -16.28
N ALA A 73 9.05 -3.18 -17.53
CA ALA A 73 9.89 -2.16 -18.16
C ALA A 73 9.75 -0.77 -17.52
N GLU A 74 8.57 -0.43 -17.00
CA GLU A 74 8.27 0.87 -16.40
C GLU A 74 8.37 0.89 -14.86
N ASP A 75 8.88 -0.20 -14.25
CA ASP A 75 8.95 -0.40 -12.79
C ASP A 75 7.62 -0.06 -12.07
N THR A 76 6.52 -0.56 -12.65
CA THR A 76 5.16 -0.29 -12.19
C THR A 76 4.34 -1.58 -12.12
N THR A 77 3.06 -1.46 -11.75
CA THR A 77 2.16 -2.61 -11.63
C THR A 77 1.31 -2.80 -12.89
N THR A 78 0.94 -4.05 -13.18
CA THR A 78 -0.03 -4.40 -14.23
C THR A 78 -1.32 -3.57 -14.14
N SER A 79 -1.82 -3.35 -12.93
CA SER A 79 -3.04 -2.56 -12.71
C SER A 79 -2.84 -1.08 -13.06
N GLU A 80 -1.63 -0.54 -12.89
CA GLU A 80 -1.35 0.85 -13.26
C GLU A 80 -1.27 1.03 -14.78
N ILE A 81 -0.61 0.10 -15.48
CA ILE A 81 -0.62 0.08 -16.96
C ILE A 81 -2.05 0.04 -17.50
N ILE A 82 -2.90 -0.82 -16.94
CA ILE A 82 -4.31 -0.92 -17.37
C ILE A 82 -5.05 0.39 -17.10
N ARG A 83 -4.92 0.98 -15.90
CA ARG A 83 -5.56 2.26 -15.59
C ARG A 83 -5.07 3.39 -16.49
N GLN A 84 -3.78 3.45 -16.78
CA GLN A 84 -3.21 4.43 -17.69
C GLN A 84 -3.76 4.27 -19.12
N ALA A 85 -3.86 3.04 -19.61
CA ALA A 85 -4.46 2.76 -20.91
C ALA A 85 -5.94 3.21 -20.95
N LEU A 86 -6.71 2.95 -19.89
CA LEU A 86 -8.10 3.40 -19.79
C LEU A 86 -8.22 4.92 -19.72
N ARG A 87 -7.36 5.61 -18.95
CA ARG A 87 -7.32 7.08 -18.90
C ARG A 87 -7.03 7.69 -20.27
N CYS A 88 -6.05 7.14 -20.98
CA CYS A 88 -5.68 7.56 -22.32
C CYS A 88 -6.81 7.31 -23.34
N PHE A 89 -7.45 6.13 -23.27
CA PHE A 89 -8.50 5.73 -24.20
C PHE A 89 -9.82 6.49 -23.98
N LEU A 90 -10.18 6.77 -22.72
CA LEU A 90 -11.42 7.48 -22.37
C LEU A 90 -11.23 9.00 -22.24
N GLU A 91 -10.01 9.50 -22.40
CA GLU A 91 -9.66 10.92 -22.20
C GLU A 91 -10.04 11.45 -20.80
N VAL A 92 -9.87 10.61 -19.77
CA VAL A 92 -10.18 10.95 -18.37
C VAL A 92 -8.89 11.06 -17.53
N ALA A 93 -8.85 12.06 -16.64
CA ALA A 93 -7.71 12.35 -15.76
C ALA A 93 -7.66 11.45 -14.52
#